data_AF-A0A2H4X0C0-F1
#
_entry.id   AF-A0A2H4X0C0-F1
#
_cell.length_a   1.000
_cell.length_b   1.000
_cell.length_c   1.000
_cell.angle_alpha   90.00
_cell.angle_beta   90.00
_cell.angle_gamma   90.00
#
_symmetry.space_group_name_H-M   'P 1'
#
loop_
_entity.id
_entity.type
_entity.pdbx_description
1 polymer ?
#
loop_
_entity_poly.entity_id
_entity_poly.type
_entity_poly.pdbx_seq_one_letter_code
_entity_poly.pdbx_strand_id
1 'polypeptide(L)'
;NFWANSPFVLPKNEILAESEFAAPTIIKLIPILFSISGASVAYNVNPVADQFQRAFQTSLFCNRLYTFFNKRWFFDQVLNDFLVRSFLRFGYEVSFEALDKGAIEILGPYGISYTFRRLAERISKLQSGFVYHYAFAMLLGSTLFVTFSRMWDSLSSWVDNRPSFIWIVSSFYNNK
;
A
#
# COMPACT_ATOMS: atom_id res chain seq x y z
N ASN A 1 -12.89 45.92 38.59
CA ASN A 1 -11.85 45.30 37.75
C ASN A 1 -11.67 43.83 38.13
N PHE A 2 -12.29 42.93 37.37
CA PHE A 2 -12.37 41.49 37.69
C PHE A 2 -11.02 40.75 37.60
N TRP A 3 -10.04 41.29 36.86
CA TRP A 3 -8.75 40.63 36.59
C TRP A 3 -7.50 41.36 37.11
N ALA A 4 -7.64 42.29 38.06
CA ALA A 4 -6.63 43.27 38.49
C ALA A 4 -5.14 42.82 38.38
N ASN A 5 -4.68 41.92 39.24
CA ASN A 5 -3.31 41.39 39.26
C ASN A 5 -3.26 39.90 38.86
N SER A 6 -4.25 39.43 38.08
CA SER A 6 -4.35 38.00 37.76
C SER A 6 -3.20 37.44 36.94
N PRO A 7 -2.56 38.16 36.00
CA PRO A 7 -1.31 37.72 35.40
C PRO A 7 -0.15 38.14 36.31
N PHE A 8 0.00 37.45 37.45
CA PHE A 8 1.18 37.60 38.30
C PHE A 8 2.37 36.89 37.64
N VAL A 9 3.33 37.66 37.14
CA VAL A 9 4.59 37.13 36.61
C VAL A 9 5.59 37.07 37.76
N LEU A 10 6.13 35.88 38.03
CA LEU A 10 7.20 35.71 39.01
C LEU A 10 8.47 36.43 38.53
N PRO A 11 9.29 37.03 39.41
CA PRO A 11 10.52 37.75 39.03
C PRO A 11 11.53 36.92 38.22
N LYS A 12 11.42 35.59 38.30
CA LYS A 12 12.25 34.63 37.54
C LYS A 12 11.82 34.48 36.07
N ASN A 13 10.59 34.85 35.72
CA ASN A 13 10.00 34.65 34.40
C ASN A 13 9.85 35.98 33.62
N GLU A 14 10.72 36.95 33.88
CA GLU A 14 10.74 38.24 33.18
C GLU A 14 11.47 38.20 31.84
N ILE A 15 11.22 37.18 31.03
CA ILE A 15 11.87 36.97 29.72
C ILE A 15 11.69 38.18 28.80
N LEU A 16 10.53 38.85 28.89
CA LEU A 16 10.24 40.07 28.13
C LEU A 16 11.17 41.23 28.53
N ALA A 17 11.31 41.51 29.83
CA ALA A 17 12.21 42.56 30.31
C ALA A 17 13.67 42.20 30.05
N GLU A 18 14.07 40.95 30.27
CA GLU A 18 15.41 40.47 29.94
C GLU A 18 15.69 40.59 28.43
N SER A 19 14.75 40.24 27.56
CA SER A 19 14.93 40.41 26.11
C SER A 19 15.03 41.87 25.67
N GLU A 20 14.32 42.77 26.37
CA GLU A 20 14.34 44.20 26.10
C GLU A 20 15.63 44.85 26.62
N PHE A 21 16.18 44.44 27.76
CA PHE A 21 17.35 45.13 28.34
C PHE A 21 18.68 44.39 28.13
N ALA A 22 18.68 43.07 27.94
CA ALA A 22 19.91 42.28 27.78
C ALA A 22 20.47 42.29 26.35
N ALA A 23 19.64 42.55 25.33
CA ALA A 23 20.10 42.56 23.94
C ALA A 23 20.81 43.89 23.59
N PRO A 24 22.06 43.84 23.07
CA PRO A 24 22.76 45.00 22.54
C PRO A 24 21.90 45.77 21.53
N THR A 25 21.88 47.09 21.64
CA THR A 25 21.09 47.99 20.76
C THR A 25 21.39 47.79 19.28
N ILE A 26 22.62 47.41 18.93
CA ILE A 26 23.05 47.11 17.56
C ILE A 26 22.22 45.97 16.96
N ILE A 27 21.99 44.87 17.69
CA ILE A 27 21.26 43.69 17.18
C ILE A 27 19.79 44.03 16.92
N LYS A 28 19.21 44.93 17.72
CA LYS A 28 17.84 45.41 17.53
C LYS A 28 17.67 46.26 16.26
N LEU A 29 18.72 46.98 15.86
CA LEU A 29 18.71 47.85 14.69
C LEU A 29 18.98 47.10 13.37
N ILE A 30 19.63 45.93 13.43
CA ILE A 30 19.98 45.12 12.25
C ILE A 30 18.76 44.82 11.36
N PRO A 31 17.62 44.29 11.86
CA PRO A 31 16.47 43.97 11.02
C PRO A 31 15.89 45.21 10.31
N ILE A 32 15.91 46.36 10.99
CA ILE A 32 15.40 47.63 10.45
C ILE A 32 16.28 48.09 9.28
N LEU A 33 17.61 48.08 9.47
CA LEU A 33 18.55 48.47 8.42
C LEU A 33 18.42 47.56 7.19
N PHE A 34 18.37 46.23 7.38
CA PHE A 34 18.20 45.29 6.27
C PHE A 34 16.86 45.45 5.55
N SER A 35 15.79 45.73 6.28
CA SER A 35 14.46 45.95 5.71
C SER A 35 14.41 47.22 4.85
N ILE A 36 14.96 48.32 5.35
CA ILE A 36 15.04 49.60 4.62
C ILE A 36 15.93 49.45 3.39
N SER A 37 17.09 48.79 3.51
CA SER A 37 17.97 48.55 2.37
C SER A 37 17.29 47.68 1.31
N GLY A 38 16.60 46.60 1.73
CA GLY A 38 15.89 45.71 0.81
C GLY A 38 14.75 46.42 0.09
N ALA A 39 13.97 47.23 0.81
CA ALA A 39 12.90 48.04 0.23
C ALA A 39 13.42 49.08 -0.77
N SER A 40 14.53 49.75 -0.45
CA SER A 40 15.17 50.71 -1.36
C SER A 40 15.66 50.03 -2.65
N VAL A 41 16.31 48.86 -2.53
CA VAL A 41 16.74 48.07 -3.70
C VAL A 41 15.54 47.64 -4.55
N ALA A 42 14.49 47.09 -3.93
CA ALA A 42 13.29 46.65 -4.64
C ALA A 42 12.62 47.81 -5.40
N TYR A 43 12.52 48.99 -4.77
CA TYR A 43 11.94 50.18 -5.40
C TYR A 43 12.73 50.63 -6.64
N ASN A 44 14.06 50.61 -6.58
CA ASN A 44 14.91 51.01 -7.71
C ASN A 44 14.94 49.96 -8.84
N VAL A 45 14.84 48.66 -8.51
CA VAL A 45 14.89 47.57 -9.49
C VAL A 45 13.55 47.40 -10.22
N ASN A 46 12.42 47.66 -9.57
CA ASN A 46 11.10 47.41 -10.15
C ASN A 46 10.83 48.15 -11.49
N PRO A 47 11.19 49.44 -11.67
CA PRO A 47 11.04 50.12 -12.95
C PRO A 47 11.90 49.54 -14.09
N VAL A 48 13.01 48.88 -13.77
CA VAL A 48 13.97 48.30 -14.73
C VAL A 48 13.84 46.76 -14.79
N ALA A 49 12.83 46.20 -14.12
CA ALA A 49 12.68 44.75 -13.92
C ALA A 49 12.64 43.98 -15.25
N ASP A 50 11.94 44.49 -16.25
CA ASP A 50 11.81 43.82 -17.56
C ASP A 50 13.14 43.73 -18.33
N GLN A 51 14.00 44.75 -18.21
CA GLN A 51 15.31 44.74 -18.85
C GLN A 51 16.29 43.85 -18.08
N PHE A 52 16.24 43.91 -16.74
CA PHE A 52 17.04 43.07 -15.87
C PHE A 52 16.68 41.59 -16.02
N GLN A 53 15.39 41.24 -16.08
CA GLN A 53 14.91 39.87 -16.27
C GLN A 53 15.33 39.31 -17.62
N ARG A 54 15.21 40.08 -18.71
CA ARG A 54 15.70 39.68 -20.04
C ARG A 54 17.20 39.44 -20.04
N ALA A 55 17.98 40.33 -19.42
CA ALA A 55 19.42 40.16 -19.27
C ALA A 55 19.76 38.91 -18.44
N PHE A 56 19.03 38.66 -17.34
CA PHE A 56 19.24 37.51 -16.46
C PHE A 56 18.93 36.18 -17.16
N GLN A 57 17.95 36.15 -18.06
CA GLN A 57 17.58 34.93 -18.79
C GLN A 57 18.56 34.53 -19.91
N THR A 58 19.45 35.44 -20.34
CA THR A 58 20.46 35.12 -21.37
C THR A 58 21.52 34.12 -20.88
N SER A 59 21.84 34.15 -19.57
CA SER A 59 22.79 33.21 -18.97
C SER A 59 22.09 31.91 -18.59
N LEU A 60 22.68 30.78 -18.98
CA LEU A 60 22.19 29.44 -18.65
C LEU A 60 22.03 29.20 -17.14
N PHE A 61 22.98 29.69 -16.34
CA PHE A 61 22.95 29.52 -14.89
C PHE A 61 21.81 30.32 -14.25
N CYS A 62 21.69 31.59 -14.62
CA CYS A 62 20.66 32.49 -14.14
C CYS A 62 19.26 32.02 -14.56
N ASN A 63 19.09 31.50 -15.77
CA ASN A 63 17.84 30.90 -16.23
C ASN A 63 17.45 29.65 -15.42
N ARG A 64 18.43 28.81 -15.04
CA ARG A 64 18.16 27.66 -14.15
C ARG A 64 17.73 28.10 -12.75
N LEU A 65 18.40 29.08 -12.16
CA LEU A 65 17.99 29.62 -10.85
C LEU A 65 16.62 30.27 -10.92
N TYR A 66 16.35 31.05 -11.98
CA TYR A 66 15.06 31.67 -12.19
C TYR A 66 13.94 30.62 -12.30
N THR A 67 14.12 29.60 -13.13
CA THR A 67 13.14 28.51 -13.27
C THR A 67 12.94 27.72 -11.98
N PHE A 68 14.01 27.50 -11.21
CA PHE A 68 13.96 26.86 -9.89
C PHE A 68 13.10 27.61 -8.88
N PHE A 69 13.34 28.90 -8.68
CA PHE A 69 12.53 29.70 -7.75
C PHE A 69 11.11 29.92 -8.27
N ASN A 70 10.94 30.09 -9.59
CA ASN A 70 9.63 30.30 -10.20
C ASN A 70 8.73 29.05 -10.14
N LYS A 71 9.31 27.84 -10.24
CA LYS A 71 8.58 26.57 -10.10
C LYS A 71 8.48 26.07 -8.66
N ARG A 72 8.54 26.97 -7.66
CA ARG A 72 8.46 26.62 -6.23
C ARG A 72 9.43 25.50 -5.84
N TRP A 73 10.68 25.61 -6.29
CA TRP A 73 11.73 24.61 -6.06
C TRP A 73 11.37 23.21 -6.62
N PHE A 74 10.51 23.11 -7.64
CA PHE A 74 10.08 21.83 -8.23
C PHE A 74 9.51 20.84 -7.22
N PHE A 75 9.12 21.29 -6.02
CA PHE A 75 8.69 20.40 -4.94
C PHE A 75 7.47 19.57 -5.36
N ASP A 76 6.51 20.22 -6.03
CA ASP A 76 5.32 19.58 -6.57
C ASP A 76 5.67 18.47 -7.59
N GLN A 77 6.67 18.72 -8.44
CA GLN A 77 7.10 17.74 -9.44
C GLN A 77 7.83 16.56 -8.81
N VAL A 78 8.74 16.81 -7.86
CA VAL A 78 9.44 15.74 -7.13
C VAL A 78 8.43 14.86 -6.39
N LEU A 79 7.45 15.47 -5.72
CA LEU A 79 6.44 14.73 -4.97
C LEU A 79 5.55 13.88 -5.90
N ASN A 80 5.15 14.45 -7.04
CA ASN A 80 4.38 13.72 -8.04
C ASN A 80 5.18 12.56 -8.66
N ASP A 81 6.43 12.80 -9.05
CA ASP A 81 7.23 11.81 -9.76
C ASP A 81 7.72 10.68 -8.84
N PHE A 82 8.08 10.99 -7.58
CA PHE A 82 8.59 9.98 -6.64
C PHE A 82 7.49 9.28 -5.84
N LEU A 83 6.52 10.03 -5.30
CA LEU A 83 5.47 9.43 -4.46
C LEU A 83 4.28 9.00 -5.31
N VAL A 84 3.64 9.94 -5.99
CA VAL A 84 2.35 9.68 -6.65
C VAL A 84 2.48 8.60 -7.72
N ARG A 85 3.46 8.73 -8.63
CA ARG A 85 3.68 7.71 -9.68
C ARG A 85 4.04 6.34 -9.11
N SER A 86 4.85 6.30 -8.05
CA SER A 86 5.22 5.02 -7.42
C SER A 86 4.01 4.33 -6.79
N PHE A 87 3.15 5.07 -6.10
CA PHE A 87 1.91 4.51 -5.52
C PHE A 87 0.92 4.07 -6.60
N LEU A 88 0.76 4.85 -7.67
CA LEU A 88 -0.11 4.48 -8.79
C LEU A 88 0.37 3.19 -9.47
N ARG A 89 1.67 3.07 -9.71
CA ARG A 89 2.27 1.87 -10.31
C ARG A 89 2.11 0.65 -9.41
N PHE A 90 2.38 0.79 -8.11
CA PHE A 90 2.20 -0.27 -7.13
C PHE A 90 0.73 -0.73 -7.08
N GLY A 91 -0.22 0.21 -7.04
CA GLY A 91 -1.65 -0.11 -7.04
C GLY A 91 -2.09 -0.84 -8.29
N TYR A 92 -1.57 -0.48 -9.46
CA TYR A 92 -1.87 -1.16 -10.72
C TYR A 92 -1.29 -2.59 -10.75
N GLU A 93 0.01 -2.74 -10.47
CA GLU A 93 0.69 -4.04 -10.56
C GLU A 93 0.16 -5.05 -9.53
N VAL A 94 -0.07 -4.61 -8.28
CA VAL A 94 -0.46 -5.52 -7.19
C VAL A 94 -1.98 -5.73 -7.15
N SER A 95 -2.76 -4.67 -7.03
CA SER A 95 -4.21 -4.83 -6.82
C SER A 95 -4.92 -5.24 -8.09
N PHE A 96 -4.58 -4.66 -9.23
CA PHE A 96 -5.34 -4.92 -10.44
C PHE A 96 -4.79 -6.10 -11.24
N GLU A 97 -3.49 -6.11 -11.52
CA GLU A 97 -2.91 -7.14 -12.38
C GLU A 97 -2.72 -8.46 -11.63
N ALA A 98 -2.04 -8.45 -10.47
CA ALA A 98 -1.78 -9.70 -9.74
C ALA A 98 -3.02 -10.28 -9.08
N LEU A 99 -3.90 -9.46 -8.50
CA LEU A 99 -5.04 -9.93 -7.74
C LEU A 99 -6.27 -10.18 -8.62
N ASP A 100 -6.81 -9.16 -9.29
CA ASP A 100 -8.05 -9.32 -10.07
C ASP A 100 -7.85 -10.17 -11.33
N LYS A 101 -6.91 -9.80 -12.20
CA LYS A 101 -6.64 -10.54 -13.44
C LYS A 101 -5.84 -11.82 -13.23
N GLY A 102 -5.03 -11.89 -12.17
CA GLY A 102 -4.24 -13.06 -11.84
C GLY A 102 -5.01 -14.03 -10.96
N ALA A 103 -4.99 -13.77 -9.65
CA ALA A 103 -5.47 -14.69 -8.65
C ALA A 103 -6.96 -15.00 -8.77
N ILE A 104 -7.81 -13.98 -8.92
CA ILE A 104 -9.27 -14.17 -8.97
C ILE A 104 -9.68 -14.89 -10.27
N GLU A 105 -9.08 -14.57 -11.41
CA GLU A 105 -9.41 -15.25 -12.67
C GLU A 105 -8.99 -16.73 -12.66
N ILE A 106 -7.81 -17.04 -12.09
CA ILE A 106 -7.30 -18.41 -11.96
C ILE A 106 -8.13 -19.21 -10.94
N LEU A 107 -8.52 -18.62 -9.81
CA LEU A 107 -9.33 -19.31 -8.80
C LEU A 107 -10.83 -19.31 -9.14
N GLY A 108 -11.24 -18.44 -10.06
CA GLY A 108 -12.62 -18.25 -10.45
C GLY A 108 -13.16 -19.33 -11.38
N PRO A 109 -14.33 -19.06 -11.98
CA PRO A 109 -15.00 -20.03 -12.86
C PRO A 109 -14.12 -20.50 -14.02
N TYR A 110 -13.24 -19.63 -14.52
CA TYR A 110 -12.33 -19.96 -15.61
C TYR A 110 -11.35 -21.07 -15.23
N GLY A 111 -10.55 -20.89 -14.17
CA GLY A 111 -9.59 -21.93 -13.77
C GLY A 111 -10.25 -23.21 -13.26
N ILE A 112 -11.43 -23.12 -12.64
CA ILE A 112 -12.25 -24.28 -12.31
C ILE A 112 -12.62 -25.04 -13.59
N SER A 113 -13.19 -24.36 -14.59
CA SER A 113 -13.60 -24.99 -15.85
C SER A 113 -12.42 -25.63 -16.60
N TYR A 114 -11.26 -24.96 -16.60
CA TYR A 114 -10.03 -25.48 -17.18
C TYR A 114 -9.57 -26.77 -16.50
N THR A 115 -9.60 -26.80 -15.17
CA THR A 115 -9.21 -27.96 -14.37
C THR A 115 -10.16 -29.13 -14.61
N PHE A 116 -11.47 -28.89 -14.58
CA PHE A 116 -12.48 -29.92 -14.87
C PHE A 116 -12.34 -30.48 -16.28
N ARG A 117 -12.12 -29.63 -17.29
CA ARG A 117 -11.90 -30.08 -18.67
C ARG A 117 -10.69 -31.00 -18.75
N ARG A 118 -9.58 -30.63 -18.09
CA ARG A 118 -8.35 -31.44 -18.10
C ARG A 118 -8.50 -32.76 -17.34
N LEU A 119 -9.27 -32.77 -16.25
CA LEU A 119 -9.64 -34.01 -15.56
C LEU A 119 -10.51 -34.91 -16.44
N ALA A 120 -11.52 -34.35 -17.11
CA ALA A 120 -12.39 -35.09 -18.02
C ALA A 120 -11.58 -35.72 -19.18
N GLU A 121 -10.65 -34.97 -19.78
CA GLU A 121 -9.74 -35.50 -20.81
C GLU A 121 -8.89 -36.66 -20.28
N ARG A 122 -8.37 -36.57 -19.05
CA ARG A 122 -7.60 -37.66 -18.44
C ARG A 122 -8.46 -38.89 -18.17
N ILE A 123 -9.68 -38.70 -17.65
CA ILE A 123 -10.64 -39.78 -17.40
C ILE A 123 -11.04 -40.46 -18.71
N SER A 124 -11.30 -39.67 -19.76
CA SER A 124 -11.62 -40.20 -21.09
C SER A 124 -10.47 -41.04 -21.65
N LYS A 125 -9.21 -40.62 -21.45
CA LYS A 125 -8.03 -41.41 -21.85
C LYS A 125 -7.88 -42.75 -21.10
N LEU A 126 -8.45 -42.89 -19.90
CA LEU A 126 -8.45 -44.17 -19.18
C LEU A 126 -9.39 -45.20 -19.83
N GLN A 127 -10.38 -44.74 -20.61
CA GLN A 127 -11.26 -45.62 -21.37
C GLN A 127 -10.57 -46.04 -22.68
N SER A 128 -9.83 -47.15 -22.63
CA SER A 128 -9.05 -47.66 -23.77
C SER A 128 -9.87 -48.32 -24.87
N GLY A 129 -11.15 -48.61 -24.62
CA GLY A 129 -12.06 -49.27 -25.57
C GLY A 129 -11.86 -50.79 -25.71
N PHE A 130 -10.79 -51.37 -25.16
CA PHE A 130 -10.53 -52.81 -25.21
C PHE A 130 -11.27 -53.57 -24.11
N VAL A 131 -11.97 -54.65 -24.46
CA VAL A 131 -12.75 -55.47 -23.52
C VAL A 131 -11.89 -56.06 -22.40
N TYR A 132 -10.67 -56.51 -22.71
CA TYR A 132 -9.74 -57.08 -21.73
C TYR A 132 -9.33 -56.09 -20.62
N HIS A 133 -9.22 -54.80 -20.96
CA HIS A 133 -8.92 -53.75 -19.97
C HIS A 133 -10.08 -53.61 -18.96
N TYR A 134 -11.33 -53.71 -19.41
CA TYR A 134 -12.50 -53.67 -18.54
C TYR A 134 -12.62 -54.93 -17.66
N ALA A 135 -12.37 -56.11 -18.23
CA ALA A 135 -12.38 -57.36 -17.46
C ALA A 135 -11.34 -57.31 -16.32
N PHE A 136 -10.13 -56.83 -16.61
CA PHE A 136 -9.09 -56.61 -15.59
C PHE A 136 -9.54 -55.60 -14.53
N ALA A 137 -10.13 -54.46 -14.93
CA ALA A 137 -10.63 -53.45 -14.01
C ALA A 137 -11.74 -53.97 -13.08
N MET A 138 -12.65 -54.82 -13.57
CA MET A 138 -13.70 -55.45 -12.75
C MET A 138 -13.13 -56.41 -11.70
N LEU A 139 -12.15 -57.23 -12.10
CA LEU A 139 -11.48 -58.18 -11.21
C LEU A 139 -10.70 -57.44 -10.11
N LEU A 140 -9.96 -56.39 -10.50
CA LEU A 140 -9.26 -55.50 -9.58
C LEU A 140 -10.22 -54.77 -8.66
N GLY A 141 -11.34 -54.26 -9.18
CA GLY A 141 -12.40 -53.62 -8.38
C GLY A 141 -13.00 -54.55 -7.32
N SER A 142 -13.29 -55.81 -7.68
CA SER A 142 -13.83 -56.81 -6.75
C SER A 142 -12.84 -57.16 -5.62
N THR A 143 -11.57 -57.38 -5.98
CA THR A 143 -10.52 -57.66 -4.97
C THR A 143 -10.27 -56.47 -4.04
N LEU A 144 -10.26 -55.24 -4.56
CA LEU A 144 -10.19 -54.02 -3.75
C LEU A 144 -11.40 -53.85 -2.84
N PHE A 145 -12.59 -54.18 -3.32
CA PHE A 145 -13.81 -54.07 -2.52
C PHE A 145 -13.80 -55.01 -1.32
N VAL A 146 -13.42 -56.28 -1.53
CA VAL A 146 -13.31 -57.28 -0.45
C VAL A 146 -12.19 -56.93 0.53
N THR A 147 -11.06 -56.43 0.05
CA THR A 147 -9.96 -56.03 0.93
C THR A 147 -10.32 -54.78 1.74
N PHE A 148 -11.02 -53.81 1.15
CA PHE A 148 -11.49 -52.63 1.87
C PHE A 148 -12.53 -52.99 2.94
N SER A 149 -13.49 -53.87 2.65
CA SER A 149 -14.46 -54.32 3.65
C SER A 149 -13.77 -55.04 4.82
N ARG A 150 -12.80 -55.91 4.52
CA ARG A 150 -12.02 -56.61 5.54
C ARG A 150 -11.17 -55.65 6.38
N MET A 151 -10.61 -54.61 5.76
CA MET A 151 -9.84 -53.57 6.44
C MET A 151 -10.73 -52.78 7.40
N TRP A 152 -11.98 -52.48 7.00
CA TRP A 152 -12.94 -51.80 7.85
C TRP A 152 -13.26 -52.57 9.13
N ASP A 153 -13.42 -53.89 9.06
CA ASP A 153 -13.64 -54.73 10.25
C ASP A 153 -12.49 -54.59 11.25
N SER A 154 -11.25 -54.60 10.77
CA SER A 154 -10.07 -54.37 11.60
C SER A 154 -10.10 -52.99 12.25
N LEU A 155 -10.39 -51.93 11.47
CA LEU A 155 -10.47 -50.56 11.99
C LEU A 155 -11.59 -50.39 13.03
N SER A 156 -12.72 -51.07 12.82
CA SER A 156 -13.86 -51.04 13.73
C SER A 156 -13.56 -51.65 15.12
N SER A 157 -12.53 -52.50 15.22
CA SER A 157 -12.09 -53.02 16.51
C SER A 157 -11.27 -52.00 17.33
N TRP A 158 -10.73 -50.96 16.66
CA TRP A 158 -9.99 -49.87 17.28
C TRP A 158 -10.86 -48.63 17.49
N VAL A 159 -11.92 -48.47 16.69
CA VAL A 159 -12.84 -47.33 16.73
C VAL A 159 -14.18 -47.78 17.33
N ASP A 160 -14.50 -47.30 18.52
CA ASP A 160 -15.81 -47.54 19.13
C ASP A 160 -16.93 -46.98 18.24
N ASN A 161 -17.82 -47.86 17.78
CA ASN A 161 -18.93 -47.48 16.90
C ASN A 161 -20.05 -46.71 17.63
N ARG A 162 -20.10 -46.75 18.97
CA ARG A 162 -21.16 -46.13 19.81
C ARG A 162 -21.21 -44.59 19.68
N PRO A 163 -20.09 -43.84 19.77
CA PRO A 163 -20.11 -42.39 19.59
C PRO A 163 -20.25 -41.92 18.13
N SER A 164 -20.10 -42.80 17.13
CA SER A 164 -20.10 -42.39 15.70
C SER A 164 -21.40 -41.68 15.28
N PHE A 165 -22.55 -42.20 15.73
CA PHE A 165 -23.85 -41.61 15.49
C PHE A 165 -23.99 -40.22 16.13
N ILE A 166 -23.52 -40.07 17.37
CA ILE A 166 -23.57 -38.80 18.10
C ILE A 166 -22.70 -37.76 17.40
N TRP A 167 -21.51 -38.15 16.94
CA TRP A 167 -20.58 -37.27 16.24
C TRP A 167 -21.15 -36.74 14.91
N ILE A 168 -21.82 -37.61 14.14
CA ILE A 168 -22.52 -37.24 12.90
C ILE A 168 -23.63 -36.23 13.20
N VAL A 169 -24.49 -36.51 14.19
CA VAL A 169 -25.60 -35.61 14.56
C VAL A 169 -25.07 -34.27 15.07
N SER A 170 -24.01 -34.26 15.89
CA SER A 170 -23.41 -33.01 16.36
C SER A 170 -22.78 -32.19 15.22
N SER A 171 -22.22 -32.84 14.21
CA SER A 171 -21.65 -32.15 13.04
C SER A 171 -22.70 -31.39 12.23
N PHE A 172 -23.95 -31.86 12.20
CA PHE A 172 -25.05 -31.12 11.55
C PHE A 172 -25.49 -29.91 12.37
N TYR A 173 -25.36 -29.98 13.70
CA TYR A 173 -25.76 -28.90 14.58
C TYR A 173 -24.70 -27.79 14.70
N ASN A 174 -23.42 -28.13 14.52
CA ASN A 174 -22.30 -27.20 14.66
C ASN A 174 -22.02 -26.32 13.41
N ASN A 175 -22.78 -26.50 12.33
CA ASN A 175 -22.69 -25.70 11.10
C ASN A 175 -23.76 -24.57 11.04
N LYS A 176 -24.30 -24.16 12.18
CA LYS A 176 -25.03 -22.89 12.39
C LYS A 176 -24.23 -22.01 13.33
#